data_AF-A0A7C1A884-F1
#
_entry.id   AF-A0A7C1A884-F1
#
_cell.length_a   1.000
_cell.length_b   1.000
_cell.length_c   1.000
_cell.angle_alpha   90.00
_cell.angle_beta   90.00
_cell.angle_gamma   90.00
#
_symmetry.space_group_name_H-M   'P 1'
#
loop_
_entity.id
_entity.type
_entity.pdbx_description
1 polymer ?
#
loop_
_entity_poly.entity_id
_entity_poly.type
_entity_poly.pdbx_seq_one_letter_code
_entity_poly.pdbx_strand_id
1 'polypeptide(L)'
;MKPKPNHLMLVISIFSGVTCFAQAYSGYDNYIYDPNDFATGWIEYYHNGMYNDWLSGMPFDDPTTTLGRPTIDTTGDDWYIPEDEAAPVNPVYPAFRYFEMVFLGEEGYITVEFNHPVRDDENNPYGIDFIVFGNAFQVIGGGQGWTNGDPALTTVGPDGFYEPGIVSVSQDGITWYSFTNDSNFMSGDPNFVKLPADVNDGPFCDSFAPTLGRVYDPCNPDTSIGEWNQWWAEPTNPTFPVDPNLWFDSFDGYTVAQICETYGNSAGGTGYDIDRLDLPVDPVTGKKWFQYVRIDDKTGGGNAELDAVSDVSCCGDYKHPFPQGDISKDCRVNFEDYAILAGYWLEQIVGDDPAKVADIYEDDNDIIDLYDLGMLADNWLSCSWDCD
;
A
#
# COMPACT_ATOMS: atom_id res chain seq x y z
N MET A 1 8.27 63.62 23.70
CA MET A 1 8.61 62.72 22.56
C MET A 1 9.78 61.86 23.00
N LYS A 2 9.52 60.56 23.21
CA LYS A 2 10.51 59.59 23.71
C LYS A 2 11.53 59.23 22.61
N PRO A 3 12.81 58.97 22.94
CA PRO A 3 13.78 58.46 21.97
C PRO A 3 13.54 56.96 21.71
N LYS A 4 13.71 56.54 20.45
CA LYS A 4 13.59 55.15 19.99
C LYS A 4 14.79 54.31 20.47
N PRO A 5 14.59 53.04 20.87
CA PRO A 5 15.68 52.13 21.20
C PRO A 5 16.29 51.46 19.96
N ASN A 6 17.60 51.25 20.03
CA ASN A 6 18.42 50.53 19.05
C ASN A 6 18.00 49.05 18.97
N HIS A 7 17.79 48.53 17.76
CA HIS A 7 17.70 47.08 17.53
C HIS A 7 19.10 46.48 17.48
N LEU A 8 19.38 45.65 18.49
CA LEU A 8 20.49 44.72 18.51
C LEU A 8 20.13 43.58 17.54
N MET A 9 20.89 43.45 16.46
CA MET A 9 20.74 42.37 15.48
C MET A 9 21.30 41.09 16.10
N LEU A 10 20.41 40.19 16.54
CA LEU A 10 20.77 38.85 16.98
C LEU A 10 21.16 38.06 15.73
N VAL A 11 22.45 37.80 15.55
CA VAL A 11 22.94 36.82 14.57
C VAL A 11 22.63 35.45 15.18
N ILE A 12 21.53 34.84 14.73
CA ILE A 12 21.25 33.43 15.01
C ILE A 12 22.13 32.62 14.05
N SER A 13 23.18 32.01 14.60
CA SER A 13 23.88 30.92 13.92
C SER A 13 22.91 29.75 13.81
N ILE A 14 22.45 29.47 12.60
CA ILE A 14 21.68 28.27 12.29
C ILE A 14 22.67 27.11 12.29
N PHE A 15 22.77 26.40 13.41
CA PHE A 15 23.27 25.02 13.37
C PHE A 15 22.14 24.18 12.78
N SER A 16 22.43 23.49 11.69
CA SER A 16 21.62 22.42 11.10
C SER A 16 21.53 21.26 12.10
N GLY A 17 20.66 21.40 13.09
CA GLY A 17 20.21 20.28 13.91
C GLY A 17 18.95 19.73 13.27
N VAL A 18 18.97 18.45 12.91
CA VAL A 18 17.77 17.67 12.59
C VAL A 18 16.82 17.83 13.77
N THR A 19 15.75 18.60 13.59
CA THR A 19 14.64 18.62 14.55
C THR A 19 13.86 17.35 14.32
N CYS A 20 14.00 16.38 15.23
CA CYS A 20 13.23 15.14 15.21
C CYS A 20 11.73 15.48 15.40
N PHE A 21 10.99 15.46 14.31
CA PHE A 21 9.55 15.37 14.30
C PHE A 21 9.22 14.13 13.46
N ALA A 22 8.88 13.01 14.11
CA ALA A 22 8.26 11.91 13.41
C ALA A 22 6.82 12.34 13.11
N GLN A 23 6.45 12.37 11.83
CA GLN A 23 5.08 12.60 11.41
C GLN A 23 4.48 11.24 11.04
N ALA A 24 4.01 10.53 12.06
CA ALA A 24 3.19 9.35 11.90
C ALA A 24 1.79 9.75 11.42
N TYR A 25 1.25 9.02 10.43
CA TYR A 25 -0.18 9.05 10.13
C TYR A 25 -0.89 8.16 11.16
N SER A 26 -1.85 8.73 11.89
CA SER A 26 -2.64 7.98 12.89
C SER A 26 -3.29 6.75 12.23
N GLY A 27 -3.06 5.57 12.82
CA GLY A 27 -3.67 4.30 12.38
C GLY A 27 -2.82 3.37 11.55
N TYR A 28 -1.59 3.75 11.21
CA TYR A 28 -0.67 2.88 10.47
C TYR A 28 0.69 2.71 11.18
N ASP A 29 0.77 3.00 12.48
CA ASP A 29 2.00 2.86 13.25
C ASP A 29 2.29 1.39 13.58
N ASN A 30 3.55 0.96 13.37
CA ASN A 30 4.06 -0.37 13.71
C ASN A 30 3.24 -1.55 13.11
N TYR A 31 3.22 -1.66 11.78
CA TYR A 31 2.60 -2.79 11.08
C TYR A 31 2.99 -4.14 11.69
N ILE A 32 1.97 -4.93 12.06
CA ILE A 32 2.13 -6.30 12.54
C ILE A 32 1.88 -7.24 11.38
N TYR A 33 2.91 -7.99 10.99
CA TYR A 33 2.81 -8.96 9.90
C TYR A 33 1.67 -9.97 10.13
N ASP A 34 0.78 -10.04 9.15
CA ASP A 34 -0.22 -11.08 9.01
C ASP A 34 -0.14 -11.67 7.60
N PRO A 35 0.09 -12.99 7.43
CA PRO A 35 0.14 -13.60 6.11
C PRO A 35 -1.18 -13.44 5.33
N ASN A 36 -2.30 -13.18 5.99
CA ASN A 36 -3.58 -12.96 5.33
C ASN A 36 -3.69 -11.60 4.66
N ASP A 37 -2.76 -10.66 4.93
CA ASP A 37 -2.75 -9.36 4.25
C ASP A 37 -2.19 -9.47 2.80
N PHE A 38 -1.76 -10.65 2.38
CA PHE A 38 -1.08 -10.89 1.11
C PHE A 38 -1.72 -12.00 0.30
N ALA A 39 -1.31 -12.10 -0.96
CA ALA A 39 -1.50 -13.33 -1.70
C ALA A 39 -0.90 -14.52 -0.92
N THR A 40 -1.70 -15.56 -0.76
CA THR A 40 -1.37 -16.74 0.07
C THR A 40 -1.12 -18.00 -0.75
N GLY A 41 -1.47 -17.97 -2.03
CA GLY A 41 -1.25 -19.06 -2.97
C GLY A 41 -1.00 -18.55 -4.39
N TRP A 42 -0.42 -19.41 -5.22
CA TRP A 42 -0.32 -19.21 -6.66
C TRP A 42 -0.99 -20.38 -7.39
N ILE A 43 -1.62 -20.09 -8.52
CA ILE A 43 -2.43 -21.03 -9.29
C ILE A 43 -1.68 -21.50 -10.53
N GLU A 44 -1.17 -20.54 -11.29
CA GLU A 44 -0.50 -20.78 -12.56
C GLU A 44 0.64 -19.80 -12.73
N TYR A 45 1.75 -20.27 -13.26
CA TYR A 45 2.91 -19.47 -13.60
C TYR A 45 3.48 -19.97 -14.92
N TYR A 46 3.66 -19.04 -15.85
CA TYR A 46 4.31 -19.26 -17.13
C TYR A 46 5.35 -18.16 -17.33
N HIS A 47 6.54 -18.55 -17.73
CA HIS A 47 7.59 -17.60 -18.07
C HIS A 47 8.16 -17.86 -19.46
N ASN A 48 8.70 -16.81 -20.07
CA ASN A 48 9.33 -16.92 -21.38
C ASN A 48 10.55 -15.99 -21.50
N GLY A 49 11.70 -16.59 -21.74
CA GLY A 49 12.96 -15.97 -21.32
C GLY A 49 13.10 -16.05 -19.80
N MET A 50 14.34 -16.07 -19.33
CA MET A 50 14.65 -16.11 -17.92
C MET A 50 16.01 -15.46 -17.72
N TYR A 51 16.07 -14.49 -16.82
CA TYR A 51 17.33 -13.97 -16.33
C TYR A 51 17.76 -14.75 -15.09
N ASN A 52 19.06 -14.68 -14.81
CA ASN A 52 19.61 -15.21 -13.58
C ASN A 52 20.09 -14.05 -12.73
N ASP A 53 19.93 -14.18 -11.42
CA ASP A 53 20.60 -13.33 -10.44
C ASP A 53 22.11 -13.33 -10.77
N TRP A 54 22.67 -12.15 -11.02
CA TRP A 54 24.03 -12.00 -11.51
C TRP A 54 25.08 -12.40 -10.46
N LEU A 55 24.70 -12.38 -9.17
CA LEU A 55 25.57 -12.77 -8.05
C LEU A 55 25.57 -14.29 -7.88
N SER A 56 24.38 -14.90 -7.78
CA SER A 56 24.26 -16.34 -7.50
C SER A 56 24.28 -17.23 -8.75
N GLY A 57 23.95 -16.68 -9.91
CA GLY A 57 23.71 -17.42 -11.16
C GLY A 57 22.41 -18.23 -11.18
N MET A 58 21.54 -18.07 -10.17
CA MET A 58 20.26 -18.77 -10.06
C MET A 58 19.14 -18.04 -10.83
N PRO A 59 18.20 -18.75 -11.47
CA PRO A 59 17.07 -18.13 -12.18
C PRO A 59 16.04 -17.50 -11.23
N PHE A 60 15.35 -16.46 -11.69
CA PHE A 60 14.20 -15.83 -11.02
C PHE A 60 12.88 -16.58 -11.31
N ASP A 61 12.87 -17.90 -11.14
CA ASP A 61 11.79 -18.79 -11.60
C ASP A 61 10.92 -19.36 -10.47
N ASP A 62 11.05 -18.84 -9.25
CA ASP A 62 10.27 -19.27 -8.09
C ASP A 62 9.02 -18.38 -7.89
N PRO A 63 7.81 -18.83 -8.30
CA PRO A 63 6.59 -18.06 -8.11
C PRO A 63 6.21 -17.88 -6.64
N THR A 64 6.80 -18.64 -5.71
CA THR A 64 6.48 -18.50 -4.28
C THR A 64 7.05 -17.23 -3.66
N THR A 65 7.97 -16.54 -4.35
CA THR A 65 8.47 -15.22 -3.95
C THR A 65 7.36 -14.17 -3.89
N THR A 66 6.34 -14.28 -4.76
CA THR A 66 5.17 -13.37 -4.78
C THR A 66 4.21 -13.50 -3.60
N LEU A 67 4.45 -14.46 -2.69
CA LEU A 67 3.57 -14.74 -1.56
C LEU A 67 4.12 -14.12 -0.28
N GLY A 68 3.23 -13.55 0.52
CA GLY A 68 3.60 -12.83 1.74
C GLY A 68 4.04 -11.40 1.48
N ARG A 69 4.78 -10.82 2.43
CA ARG A 69 5.11 -9.39 2.41
C ARG A 69 6.21 -9.07 1.39
N PRO A 70 6.24 -7.85 0.82
CA PRO A 70 7.35 -7.41 0.00
C PRO A 70 8.66 -7.39 0.79
N THR A 71 9.75 -7.47 0.05
CA THR A 71 11.11 -7.52 0.55
C THR A 71 11.44 -6.26 1.35
N ILE A 72 11.95 -6.46 2.57
CA ILE A 72 12.34 -5.38 3.51
C ILE A 72 13.81 -5.02 3.33
N ASP A 73 14.65 -6.06 3.34
CA ASP A 73 16.10 -5.98 3.29
C ASP A 73 16.60 -6.94 2.22
N THR A 74 17.64 -6.51 1.52
CA THR A 74 18.35 -7.28 0.50
C THR A 74 19.85 -7.27 0.82
N THR A 75 20.66 -7.78 -0.10
CA THR A 75 22.13 -7.79 -0.01
C THR A 75 22.75 -6.62 -0.77
N GLY A 76 24.06 -6.49 -0.75
CA GLY A 76 24.77 -5.66 -1.71
C GLY A 76 24.71 -6.21 -3.14
N ASP A 77 25.00 -5.35 -4.11
CA ASP A 77 24.96 -5.62 -5.56
C ASP A 77 26.32 -6.00 -6.16
N ASP A 78 27.39 -5.95 -5.36
CA ASP A 78 28.81 -6.08 -5.74
C ASP A 78 29.32 -5.02 -6.73
N TRP A 79 28.56 -3.93 -6.93
CA TRP A 79 28.98 -2.76 -7.70
C TRP A 79 29.25 -1.55 -6.81
N TYR A 80 28.32 -1.26 -5.90
CA TYR A 80 28.35 -0.13 -4.99
C TYR A 80 28.31 -0.56 -3.53
N ILE A 81 27.69 -1.71 -3.25
CA ILE A 81 27.62 -2.32 -1.92
C ILE A 81 28.15 -3.76 -2.05
N PRO A 82 29.14 -4.18 -1.24
CA PRO A 82 29.66 -5.55 -1.27
C PRO A 82 28.55 -6.59 -1.08
N GLU A 83 28.61 -7.72 -1.81
CA GLU A 83 27.57 -8.78 -1.78
C GLU A 83 27.23 -9.26 -0.36
N ASP A 84 28.20 -9.29 0.56
CA ASP A 84 28.01 -9.78 1.94
C ASP A 84 27.48 -8.73 2.91
N GLU A 85 27.26 -7.49 2.47
CA GLU A 85 26.64 -6.43 3.26
C GLU A 85 25.12 -6.44 3.11
N ALA A 86 24.42 -6.16 4.21
CA ALA A 86 22.97 -5.99 4.21
C ALA A 86 22.61 -4.54 3.84
N ALA A 87 21.55 -4.37 3.05
CA ALA A 87 21.00 -3.07 2.70
C ALA A 87 19.46 -3.15 2.71
N PRO A 88 18.76 -2.11 3.18
CA PRO A 88 17.31 -2.10 3.07
C PRO A 88 16.91 -1.86 1.62
N VAL A 89 15.82 -2.51 1.21
CA VAL A 89 15.11 -2.12 -0.01
C VAL A 89 14.58 -0.71 0.20
N ASN A 90 14.80 0.16 -0.76
CA ASN A 90 14.36 1.54 -0.71
C ASN A 90 14.09 2.08 -2.14
N PRO A 91 13.48 3.26 -2.30
CA PRO A 91 13.06 3.74 -3.61
C PRO A 91 14.15 3.88 -4.68
N VAL A 92 15.44 3.82 -4.33
CA VAL A 92 16.57 3.84 -5.28
C VAL A 92 17.38 2.55 -5.31
N TYR A 93 16.96 1.53 -4.54
CA TYR A 93 17.63 0.25 -4.39
C TYR A 93 16.57 -0.86 -4.18
N PRO A 94 16.06 -1.45 -5.27
CA PRO A 94 14.90 -2.34 -5.23
C PRO A 94 15.25 -3.71 -4.63
N ALA A 95 14.25 -4.58 -4.51
CA ALA A 95 14.49 -6.01 -4.43
C ALA A 95 15.12 -6.49 -5.75
N PHE A 96 16.06 -7.44 -5.70
CA PHE A 96 16.77 -7.91 -6.91
C PHE A 96 17.35 -9.32 -6.81
N ARG A 97 17.17 -10.03 -5.68
CA ARG A 97 17.67 -11.40 -5.54
C ARG A 97 16.66 -12.42 -6.05
N TYR A 98 17.15 -13.57 -6.53
CA TYR A 98 16.30 -14.63 -7.07
C TYR A 98 15.28 -15.20 -6.07
N PHE A 99 15.51 -15.01 -4.77
CA PHE A 99 14.64 -15.44 -3.68
C PHE A 99 13.74 -14.32 -3.15
N GLU A 100 13.84 -13.12 -3.72
CA GLU A 100 13.01 -11.95 -3.36
C GLU A 100 11.89 -11.76 -4.39
N MET A 101 12.11 -12.12 -5.66
CA MET A 101 11.17 -11.83 -6.73
C MET A 101 11.10 -12.93 -7.78
N VAL A 102 10.01 -12.94 -8.54
CA VAL A 102 9.83 -13.77 -9.74
C VAL A 102 9.87 -12.90 -10.99
N PHE A 103 10.43 -13.46 -12.06
CA PHE A 103 10.49 -12.85 -13.38
C PHE A 103 9.44 -13.49 -14.30
N LEU A 104 8.63 -12.68 -14.98
CA LEU A 104 7.65 -13.19 -15.94
C LEU A 104 8.29 -13.51 -17.29
N GLY A 105 9.19 -12.65 -17.78
CA GLY A 105 9.65 -12.78 -19.16
C GLY A 105 8.62 -12.31 -20.19
N GLU A 106 9.02 -12.25 -21.46
CA GLU A 106 8.20 -11.68 -22.54
C GLU A 106 6.95 -12.53 -22.77
N GLU A 107 5.76 -11.94 -22.62
CA GLU A 107 4.47 -12.65 -22.65
C GLU A 107 4.28 -13.69 -21.52
N GLY A 108 5.12 -13.65 -20.49
CA GLY A 108 4.93 -14.45 -19.28
C GLY A 108 3.76 -13.98 -18.44
N TYR A 109 3.30 -14.81 -17.51
CA TYR A 109 2.24 -14.45 -16.57
C TYR A 109 2.30 -15.26 -15.28
N ILE A 110 1.72 -14.72 -14.22
CA ILE A 110 1.42 -15.43 -12.98
C ILE A 110 -0.01 -15.17 -12.55
N THR A 111 -0.63 -16.13 -11.89
CA THR A 111 -1.90 -15.97 -11.19
C THR A 111 -1.71 -16.32 -9.72
N VAL A 112 -2.04 -15.38 -8.84
CA VAL A 112 -2.00 -15.51 -7.39
C VAL A 112 -3.40 -15.42 -6.79
N GLU A 113 -3.57 -15.91 -5.57
CA GLU A 113 -4.84 -15.91 -4.85
C GLU A 113 -4.72 -15.41 -3.41
N PHE A 114 -5.71 -14.65 -2.98
CA PHE A 114 -5.95 -14.34 -1.58
C PHE A 114 -6.78 -15.45 -0.93
N ASN A 115 -6.60 -15.66 0.37
CA ASN A 115 -7.41 -16.61 1.12
C ASN A 115 -8.77 -16.05 1.58
N HIS A 116 -9.04 -14.79 1.24
CA HIS A 116 -10.28 -14.08 1.50
C HIS A 116 -10.61 -13.16 0.30
N PRO A 117 -11.86 -12.71 0.16
CA PRO A 117 -12.23 -11.68 -0.81
C PRO A 117 -11.60 -10.32 -0.47
N VAL A 118 -10.80 -9.76 -1.38
CA VAL A 118 -10.40 -8.34 -1.33
C VAL A 118 -11.56 -7.51 -1.86
N ARG A 119 -11.89 -6.41 -1.18
CA ARG A 119 -13.12 -5.64 -1.40
C ARG A 119 -12.82 -4.17 -1.71
N ASP A 120 -13.75 -3.57 -2.42
CA ASP A 120 -13.86 -2.12 -2.60
C ASP A 120 -14.39 -1.52 -1.28
N ASP A 121 -13.49 -1.31 -0.33
CA ASP A 121 -13.79 -0.81 1.00
C ASP A 121 -13.74 0.72 1.02
N GLU A 122 -14.83 1.38 1.43
CA GLU A 122 -15.00 2.84 1.28
C GLU A 122 -13.93 3.69 2.00
N ASN A 123 -13.30 3.12 3.02
CA ASN A 123 -12.29 3.77 3.84
C ASN A 123 -10.86 3.46 3.40
N ASN A 124 -10.69 2.69 2.31
CA ASN A 124 -9.38 2.44 1.73
C ASN A 124 -8.69 3.76 1.38
N PRO A 125 -7.45 4.01 1.84
CA PRO A 125 -6.73 5.22 1.53
C PRO A 125 -6.64 5.46 0.02
N TYR A 126 -7.05 6.67 -0.39
CA TYR A 126 -7.12 7.08 -1.80
C TYR A 126 -8.07 6.24 -2.68
N GLY A 127 -8.89 5.37 -2.10
CA GLY A 127 -9.72 4.41 -2.83
C GLY A 127 -8.94 3.22 -3.42
N ILE A 128 -7.74 2.95 -2.93
CA ILE A 128 -6.90 1.85 -3.42
C ILE A 128 -7.20 0.57 -2.63
N ASP A 129 -7.52 -0.51 -3.32
CA ASP A 129 -7.97 -1.76 -2.70
C ASP A 129 -6.87 -2.82 -2.57
N PHE A 130 -5.87 -2.79 -3.45
CA PHE A 130 -4.74 -3.71 -3.37
C PHE A 130 -3.49 -3.09 -3.98
N ILE A 131 -2.32 -3.65 -3.64
CA ILE A 131 -1.01 -3.16 -4.06
C ILE A 131 -0.21 -4.31 -4.68
N VAL A 132 0.51 -4.02 -5.77
CA VAL A 132 1.47 -4.95 -6.39
C VAL A 132 2.88 -4.37 -6.28
N PHE A 133 3.80 -5.15 -5.73
CA PHE A 133 5.21 -4.76 -5.54
C PHE A 133 6.08 -5.42 -6.61
N GLY A 134 6.99 -4.64 -7.19
CA GLY A 134 7.95 -5.08 -8.21
C GLY A 134 9.36 -4.58 -7.90
N ASN A 135 10.22 -4.56 -8.92
CA ASN A 135 11.62 -4.12 -8.82
C ASN A 135 11.86 -2.69 -9.31
N ALA A 136 10.82 -1.96 -9.70
CA ALA A 136 10.92 -0.58 -10.17
C ALA A 136 11.66 0.31 -9.16
N PHE A 137 12.48 1.25 -9.65
CA PHE A 137 13.27 2.15 -8.81
C PHE A 137 13.49 3.53 -9.43
N GLN A 138 13.63 4.54 -8.56
CA GLN A 138 13.96 5.92 -8.89
C GLN A 138 15.46 6.04 -9.21
N VAL A 139 15.80 6.82 -10.25
CA VAL A 139 17.18 7.04 -10.65
C VAL A 139 17.87 8.08 -9.77
N ILE A 140 19.00 7.70 -9.17
CA ILE A 140 19.88 8.64 -8.47
C ILE A 140 20.49 9.63 -9.48
N GLY A 141 20.43 10.92 -9.14
CA GLY A 141 20.90 12.00 -9.99
C GLY A 141 22.39 11.85 -10.34
N GLY A 142 22.72 12.07 -11.61
CA GLY A 142 24.11 11.96 -12.10
C GLY A 142 24.59 10.53 -12.35
N GLY A 143 23.69 9.54 -12.39
CA GLY A 143 23.98 8.16 -12.80
C GLY A 143 24.88 7.39 -11.83
N GLN A 144 24.85 7.76 -10.54
CA GLN A 144 25.52 7.03 -9.47
C GLN A 144 24.61 5.89 -8.96
N GLY A 145 25.19 4.90 -8.29
CA GLY A 145 24.43 3.86 -7.58
C GLY A 145 24.27 4.15 -6.09
N TRP A 146 23.34 3.44 -5.45
CA TRP A 146 23.14 3.51 -4.01
C TRP A 146 24.33 2.88 -3.28
N THR A 147 24.85 3.55 -2.25
CA THR A 147 26.05 3.11 -1.52
C THR A 147 25.75 2.75 -0.06
N ASN A 148 24.47 2.53 0.27
CA ASN A 148 23.99 2.32 1.64
C ASN A 148 24.44 3.42 2.62
N GLY A 149 24.57 4.65 2.11
CA GLY A 149 25.01 5.82 2.86
C GLY A 149 23.84 6.66 3.37
N ASP A 150 24.13 7.88 3.82
CA ASP A 150 23.13 8.80 4.35
C ASP A 150 22.05 9.16 3.30
N PRO A 151 20.78 8.75 3.51
CA PRO A 151 19.69 9.07 2.58
C PRO A 151 19.50 10.57 2.37
N ALA A 152 19.88 11.42 3.33
CA ALA A 152 19.76 12.88 3.24
C ALA A 152 20.84 13.52 2.33
N LEU A 153 21.84 12.75 1.90
CA LEU A 153 22.93 13.24 1.04
C LEU A 153 22.84 12.74 -0.41
N THR A 154 21.94 11.82 -0.69
CA THR A 154 21.75 11.23 -2.02
C THR A 154 20.54 11.85 -2.70
N THR A 155 20.75 12.56 -3.80
CA THR A 155 19.68 13.21 -4.58
C THR A 155 19.26 12.39 -5.79
N VAL A 156 17.97 12.41 -6.14
CA VAL A 156 17.41 11.73 -7.31
C VAL A 156 17.09 12.69 -8.46
N GLY A 157 16.97 12.16 -9.67
CA GLY A 157 16.43 12.86 -10.84
C GLY A 157 14.94 12.57 -11.06
N PRO A 158 14.33 13.00 -12.18
CA PRO A 158 12.89 12.83 -12.46
C PRO A 158 12.54 11.44 -13.03
N ASP A 159 13.54 10.62 -13.34
CA ASP A 159 13.37 9.37 -14.08
C ASP A 159 13.33 8.15 -13.14
N GLY A 160 12.65 7.10 -13.59
CA GLY A 160 12.64 5.78 -12.97
C GLY A 160 12.89 4.67 -13.98
N PHE A 161 13.32 3.51 -13.49
CA PHE A 161 13.33 2.26 -14.23
C PHE A 161 12.14 1.41 -13.76
N TYR A 162 11.43 0.83 -14.72
CA TYR A 162 10.20 0.07 -14.52
C TYR A 162 9.90 -0.78 -15.76
N GLU A 163 9.40 -1.99 -15.58
CA GLU A 163 9.15 -2.98 -16.62
C GLU A 163 7.69 -3.44 -16.54
N PRO A 164 6.73 -2.64 -17.05
CA PRO A 164 5.34 -2.74 -16.64
C PRO A 164 4.67 -4.08 -16.99
N GLY A 165 3.82 -4.59 -16.09
CA GLY A 165 2.89 -5.69 -16.35
C GLY A 165 1.43 -5.27 -16.27
N ILE A 166 0.56 -5.95 -17.03
CA ILE A 166 -0.89 -5.75 -17.03
C ILE A 166 -1.51 -6.58 -15.91
N VAL A 167 -2.27 -5.93 -15.04
CA VAL A 167 -2.97 -6.59 -13.93
C VAL A 167 -4.43 -6.82 -14.29
N SER A 168 -4.92 -8.02 -13.97
CA SER A 168 -6.32 -8.40 -14.04
C SER A 168 -6.76 -9.04 -12.74
N VAL A 169 -8.00 -8.82 -12.33
CA VAL A 169 -8.58 -9.44 -11.13
C VAL A 169 -9.79 -10.29 -11.48
N SER A 170 -10.08 -11.31 -10.66
CA SER A 170 -11.21 -12.20 -10.87
C SER A 170 -11.84 -12.66 -9.56
N GLN A 171 -13.16 -12.85 -9.58
CA GLN A 171 -13.93 -13.46 -8.50
C GLN A 171 -13.94 -14.99 -8.57
N ASP A 172 -13.85 -15.55 -9.78
CA ASP A 172 -14.11 -16.97 -10.06
C ASP A 172 -12.94 -17.70 -10.73
N GLY A 173 -11.86 -16.99 -11.07
CA GLY A 173 -10.71 -17.50 -11.80
C GLY A 173 -11.00 -17.79 -13.28
N ILE A 174 -12.17 -17.36 -13.78
CA ILE A 174 -12.62 -17.58 -15.16
C ILE A 174 -12.77 -16.23 -15.85
N THR A 175 -13.57 -15.31 -15.31
CA THR A 175 -13.78 -13.98 -15.88
C THR A 175 -12.80 -13.01 -15.24
N TRP A 176 -11.97 -12.37 -16.07
CA TRP A 176 -10.90 -11.47 -15.67
C TRP A 176 -11.24 -10.04 -16.04
N TYR A 177 -11.08 -9.13 -15.09
CA TYR A 177 -11.30 -7.71 -15.26
C TYR A 177 -9.94 -7.01 -15.23
N SER A 178 -9.53 -6.43 -16.35
CA SER A 178 -8.17 -5.99 -16.59
C SER A 178 -8.04 -4.47 -16.49
N PHE A 179 -6.99 -4.03 -15.81
CA PHE A 179 -6.53 -2.64 -15.75
C PHE A 179 -5.82 -2.24 -17.05
N THR A 180 -6.43 -2.53 -18.20
CA THR A 180 -5.98 -2.02 -19.48
C THR A 180 -7.14 -1.74 -20.42
N ASN A 181 -6.99 -0.71 -21.26
CA ASN A 181 -7.88 -0.45 -22.38
C ASN A 181 -7.28 -0.89 -23.74
N ASP A 182 -6.12 -1.56 -23.75
CA ASP A 182 -5.48 -2.04 -24.99
C ASP A 182 -6.38 -3.05 -25.71
N SER A 183 -6.85 -2.66 -26.90
CA SER A 183 -7.67 -3.52 -27.75
C SER A 183 -7.00 -4.85 -28.13
N ASN A 184 -5.67 -4.93 -28.14
CA ASN A 184 -4.91 -6.13 -28.50
C ASN A 184 -4.76 -7.11 -27.34
N PHE A 185 -4.71 -6.62 -26.10
CA PHE A 185 -4.60 -7.46 -24.91
C PHE A 185 -5.76 -8.44 -24.87
N MET A 186 -5.43 -9.74 -24.88
CA MET A 186 -6.39 -10.86 -24.86
C MET A 186 -7.54 -10.72 -25.88
N SER A 187 -7.29 -10.11 -27.04
CA SER A 187 -8.33 -9.71 -28.02
C SER A 187 -9.24 -10.83 -28.54
N GLY A 188 -8.83 -12.09 -28.41
CA GLY A 188 -9.60 -13.27 -28.80
C GLY A 188 -10.28 -14.01 -27.65
N ASP A 189 -10.03 -13.61 -26.40
CA ASP A 189 -10.56 -14.29 -25.22
C ASP A 189 -11.75 -13.49 -24.63
N PRO A 190 -12.98 -14.01 -24.72
CA PRO A 190 -14.16 -13.33 -24.19
C PRO A 190 -14.17 -13.27 -22.66
N ASN A 191 -13.27 -13.99 -21.98
CA ASN A 191 -13.18 -13.97 -20.53
C ASN A 191 -12.44 -12.74 -19.98
N PHE A 192 -11.76 -11.95 -20.83
CA PHE A 192 -11.06 -10.74 -20.41
C PHE A 192 -11.87 -9.49 -20.72
N VAL A 193 -12.40 -8.87 -19.66
CA VAL A 193 -13.11 -7.59 -19.68
C VAL A 193 -12.09 -6.48 -19.45
N LYS A 194 -12.02 -5.54 -20.38
CA LYS A 194 -11.06 -4.43 -20.37
C LYS A 194 -11.69 -3.13 -19.92
N LEU A 195 -10.84 -2.20 -19.48
CA LEU A 195 -11.27 -0.82 -19.22
C LEU A 195 -11.88 -0.19 -20.49
N PRO A 196 -12.88 0.69 -20.33
CA PRO A 196 -13.38 1.50 -21.44
C PRO A 196 -12.27 2.34 -22.08
N ALA A 197 -12.37 2.59 -23.39
CA ALA A 197 -11.35 3.31 -24.15
C ALA A 197 -11.18 4.80 -23.77
N ASP A 198 -12.14 5.36 -23.04
CA ASP A 198 -12.13 6.73 -22.52
C ASP A 198 -11.62 6.85 -21.08
N VAL A 199 -11.31 5.72 -20.43
CA VAL A 199 -10.67 5.67 -19.11
C VAL A 199 -9.15 5.55 -19.30
N ASN A 200 -8.38 6.18 -18.41
CA ASN A 200 -6.92 6.06 -18.41
C ASN A 200 -6.49 4.59 -18.34
N ASP A 201 -5.50 4.22 -19.15
CA ASP A 201 -4.90 2.88 -19.18
C ASP A 201 -4.08 2.64 -17.91
N GLY A 202 -3.95 1.38 -17.48
CA GLY A 202 -3.26 1.03 -16.24
C GLY A 202 -4.07 1.27 -14.95
N PRO A 203 -3.40 1.33 -13.77
CA PRO A 203 -1.95 1.31 -13.61
C PRO A 203 -1.35 -0.06 -13.94
N PHE A 204 -0.03 -0.10 -14.06
CA PHE A 204 0.73 -1.32 -14.39
C PHE A 204 1.59 -1.72 -13.19
N CYS A 205 1.75 -3.04 -12.98
CA CYS A 205 2.64 -3.51 -11.92
C CYS A 205 4.08 -3.31 -12.36
N ASP A 206 5.01 -3.50 -11.44
CA ASP A 206 6.41 -3.14 -11.66
C ASP A 206 6.54 -1.75 -12.28
N SER A 207 5.89 -0.81 -11.62
CA SER A 207 5.83 0.58 -12.02
C SER A 207 5.95 1.44 -10.76
N PHE A 208 5.64 2.72 -10.87
CA PHE A 208 5.53 3.52 -9.66
C PHE A 208 4.41 2.95 -8.77
N ALA A 209 4.67 2.68 -7.48
CA ALA A 209 5.78 3.22 -6.69
C ALA A 209 6.88 2.19 -6.36
N PRO A 210 8.18 2.53 -6.45
CA PRO A 210 9.27 1.70 -5.92
C PRO A 210 9.05 1.28 -4.47
N THR A 211 9.46 0.06 -4.11
CA THR A 211 9.33 -0.47 -2.74
C THR A 211 10.22 0.27 -1.74
N LEU A 212 9.70 0.55 -0.55
CA LEU A 212 10.43 1.03 0.62
C LEU A 212 10.29 0.00 1.74
N GLY A 213 11.36 -0.70 2.09
CA GLY A 213 11.31 -1.79 3.07
C GLY A 213 11.20 -1.33 4.52
N ARG A 214 11.83 -0.20 4.88
CA ARG A 214 11.92 0.29 6.27
C ARG A 214 11.60 1.77 6.38
N VAL A 215 10.99 2.16 7.51
CA VAL A 215 10.73 3.56 7.83
C VAL A 215 12.06 4.30 7.98
N TYR A 216 12.19 5.46 7.32
CA TYR A 216 13.32 6.36 7.52
C TYR A 216 13.11 7.16 8.83
N ASP A 217 13.80 6.77 9.89
CA ASP A 217 13.86 7.49 11.17
C ASP A 217 15.29 7.46 11.74
N PRO A 218 16.15 8.43 11.36
CA PRO A 218 17.50 8.52 11.90
C PRO A 218 17.56 8.90 13.38
N CYS A 219 16.44 9.30 14.00
CA CYS A 219 16.38 9.59 15.43
C CYS A 219 16.17 8.31 16.25
N ASN A 220 15.53 7.29 15.68
CA ASN A 220 15.27 6.01 16.33
C ASN A 220 15.57 4.80 15.42
N PRO A 221 16.80 4.66 14.88
CA PRO A 221 17.13 3.54 14.02
C PRO A 221 17.06 2.21 14.78
N ASP A 222 16.61 1.15 14.10
CA ASP A 222 16.58 -0.21 14.64
C ASP A 222 18.00 -0.75 14.76
N THR A 223 18.59 -0.60 15.95
CA THR A 223 19.95 -1.11 16.22
C THR A 223 20.06 -2.64 16.21
N SER A 224 18.94 -3.38 16.15
CA SER A 224 18.95 -4.85 16.15
C SER A 224 19.38 -5.47 14.82
N ILE A 225 19.27 -4.72 13.71
CA ILE A 225 19.60 -5.21 12.35
C ILE A 225 21.07 -5.01 11.97
N GLY A 226 21.84 -4.36 12.85
CA GLY A 226 23.30 -4.27 12.75
C GLY A 226 23.84 -2.90 13.13
N GLU A 227 25.12 -2.86 13.53
CA GLU A 227 25.82 -1.61 13.90
C GLU A 227 25.96 -0.64 12.72
N TRP A 228 25.77 -1.12 11.48
CA TRP A 228 25.79 -0.31 10.26
C TRP A 228 24.57 0.59 10.12
N ASN A 229 23.42 0.20 10.71
CA ASN A 229 22.16 0.89 10.51
C ASN A 229 22.11 2.18 11.34
N GLN A 230 22.08 3.32 10.64
CA GLN A 230 22.03 4.65 11.24
C GLN A 230 20.72 5.39 10.97
N TRP A 231 19.85 4.86 10.10
CA TRP A 231 18.73 5.63 9.53
C TRP A 231 17.39 4.91 9.52
N TRP A 232 17.38 3.58 9.56
CA TRP A 232 16.19 2.80 9.27
C TRP A 232 15.59 2.24 10.54
N ALA A 233 14.31 2.41 10.76
CA ALA A 233 13.61 1.87 11.92
C ALA A 233 12.94 0.52 11.58
N GLU A 234 11.72 0.32 12.07
CA GLU A 234 10.90 -0.84 11.76
C GLU A 234 10.57 -0.97 10.25
N PRO A 235 10.16 -2.16 9.80
CA PRO A 235 9.63 -2.33 8.46
C PRO A 235 8.40 -1.44 8.20
N THR A 236 8.27 -0.94 6.98
CA THR A 236 7.07 -0.23 6.52
C THR A 236 5.84 -1.13 6.48
N ASN A 237 4.68 -0.49 6.33
CA ASN A 237 3.38 -1.10 6.17
C ASN A 237 3.05 -1.33 4.67
N PRO A 238 2.97 -2.60 4.22
CA PRO A 238 2.65 -2.94 2.84
C PRO A 238 1.14 -2.97 2.54
N THR A 239 0.28 -2.65 3.50
CA THR A 239 -1.18 -2.50 3.28
C THR A 239 -1.61 -1.03 3.24
N PHE A 240 -0.64 -0.11 3.27
CA PHE A 240 -0.87 1.34 3.16
C PHE A 240 -0.31 1.86 1.83
N PRO A 241 -1.14 2.31 0.88
CA PRO A 241 -0.68 2.80 -0.42
C PRO A 241 -0.04 4.18 -0.32
N VAL A 242 0.85 4.50 -1.27
CA VAL A 242 1.28 5.89 -1.51
C VAL A 242 0.19 6.67 -2.26
N ASP A 243 0.23 8.01 -2.21
CA ASP A 243 -0.68 8.85 -3.00
C ASP A 243 -0.57 8.51 -4.50
N PRO A 244 -1.66 8.05 -5.15
CA PRO A 244 -1.64 7.61 -6.55
C PRO A 244 -1.43 8.76 -7.56
N ASN A 245 -1.40 10.02 -7.11
CA ASN A 245 -1.05 11.16 -7.96
C ASN A 245 0.47 11.42 -8.02
N LEU A 246 1.27 10.70 -7.24
CA LEU A 246 2.72 10.78 -7.29
C LEU A 246 3.27 9.98 -8.47
N TRP A 247 4.42 10.42 -8.96
CA TRP A 247 5.18 9.75 -10.01
C TRP A 247 6.68 10.07 -9.85
N PHE A 248 7.56 9.41 -10.60
CA PHE A 248 9.02 9.61 -10.52
C PHE A 248 9.44 11.09 -10.66
N ASP A 249 8.76 11.87 -11.49
CA ASP A 249 9.06 13.29 -11.72
C ASP A 249 8.62 14.20 -10.56
N SER A 250 7.74 13.72 -9.68
CA SER A 250 7.35 14.40 -8.45
C SER A 250 8.52 14.56 -7.48
N PHE A 251 9.56 13.73 -7.63
CA PHE A 251 10.74 13.69 -6.77
C PHE A 251 11.97 14.32 -7.40
N ASP A 252 11.86 15.04 -8.53
CA ASP A 252 13.03 15.66 -9.17
C ASP A 252 13.79 16.59 -8.19
N GLY A 253 15.06 16.27 -7.96
CA GLY A 253 15.93 17.00 -7.03
C GLY A 253 15.69 16.72 -5.55
N TYR A 254 14.81 15.78 -5.18
CA TYR A 254 14.63 15.33 -3.81
C TYR A 254 15.82 14.48 -3.38
N THR A 255 16.04 14.40 -2.07
CA THR A 255 16.92 13.39 -1.46
C THR A 255 16.16 12.09 -1.23
N VAL A 256 16.88 10.96 -1.12
CA VAL A 256 16.27 9.67 -0.76
C VAL A 256 15.50 9.78 0.56
N ALA A 257 16.04 10.52 1.54
CA ALA A 257 15.34 10.83 2.79
C ALA A 257 13.97 11.48 2.54
N GLN A 258 13.89 12.50 1.68
CA GLN A 258 12.63 13.19 1.38
C GLN A 258 11.61 12.32 0.64
N ILE A 259 12.07 11.36 -0.19
CA ILE A 259 11.16 10.37 -0.79
C ILE A 259 10.59 9.47 0.32
N CYS A 260 11.45 8.95 1.20
CA CYS A 260 11.02 8.09 2.31
C CYS A 260 10.07 8.81 3.27
N GLU A 261 10.34 10.08 3.58
CA GLU A 261 9.43 10.94 4.36
C GLU A 261 8.09 11.17 3.66
N THR A 262 8.07 11.22 2.32
CA THR A 262 6.83 11.36 1.54
C THR A 262 6.01 10.06 1.56
N TYR A 263 6.67 8.91 1.52
CA TYR A 263 6.02 7.60 1.69
C TYR A 263 5.48 7.40 3.11
N GLY A 264 6.16 7.98 4.11
CA GLY A 264 5.84 7.79 5.52
C GLY A 264 5.95 6.32 5.90
N ASN A 265 4.82 5.73 6.31
CA ASN A 265 4.74 4.31 6.68
C ASN A 265 4.44 3.39 5.49
N SER A 266 4.18 3.90 4.29
CA SER A 266 3.87 3.06 3.12
C SER A 266 5.10 2.27 2.65
N ALA A 267 4.90 1.00 2.29
CA ALA A 267 5.94 0.21 1.65
C ALA A 267 6.11 0.50 0.15
N GLY A 268 5.36 1.44 -0.43
CA GLY A 268 5.37 1.69 -1.87
C GLY A 268 4.44 0.73 -2.63
N GLY A 269 4.91 0.26 -3.79
CA GLY A 269 4.15 -0.57 -4.72
C GLY A 269 3.16 0.23 -5.57
N THR A 270 2.66 -0.41 -6.64
CA THR A 270 1.59 0.15 -7.46
C THR A 270 0.24 -0.15 -6.83
N GLY A 271 -0.52 0.89 -6.48
CA GLY A 271 -1.89 0.76 -5.97
C GLY A 271 -2.95 0.60 -7.07
N TYR A 272 -3.99 -0.20 -6.80
CA TYR A 272 -5.11 -0.46 -7.69
C TYR A 272 -6.46 -0.21 -7.03
N ASP A 273 -7.29 0.60 -7.68
CA ASP A 273 -8.70 0.87 -7.34
C ASP A 273 -9.61 0.02 -8.25
N ILE A 274 -10.34 -0.94 -7.67
CA ILE A 274 -11.22 -1.86 -8.39
C ILE A 274 -12.59 -1.25 -8.71
N ASP A 275 -12.96 -0.08 -8.17
CA ASP A 275 -14.18 0.62 -8.57
C ASP A 275 -14.11 1.01 -10.06
N ARG A 276 -12.90 1.19 -10.59
CA ARG A 276 -12.63 1.41 -12.02
C ARG A 276 -13.05 0.25 -12.92
N LEU A 277 -13.28 -0.94 -12.36
CA LEU A 277 -13.68 -2.15 -13.08
C LEU A 277 -15.19 -2.39 -12.97
N ASP A 278 -15.78 -2.96 -14.03
CA ASP A 278 -17.20 -3.37 -14.07
C ASP A 278 -17.41 -4.72 -13.35
N LEU A 279 -16.82 -4.86 -12.16
CA LEU A 279 -16.91 -6.06 -11.34
C LEU A 279 -18.33 -6.26 -10.80
N PRO A 280 -18.83 -7.51 -10.72
CA PRO A 280 -20.08 -7.81 -10.05
C PRO A 280 -20.03 -7.45 -8.56
N VAL A 281 -21.11 -6.84 -8.08
CA VAL A 281 -21.29 -6.50 -6.66
C VAL A 281 -21.82 -7.73 -5.91
N ASP A 282 -21.24 -8.02 -4.76
CA ASP A 282 -21.73 -9.05 -3.84
C ASP A 282 -23.09 -8.62 -3.25
N PRO A 283 -24.19 -9.38 -3.46
CA PRO A 283 -25.51 -8.99 -2.98
C PRO A 283 -25.65 -9.01 -1.45
N VAL A 284 -24.72 -9.64 -0.73
CA VAL A 284 -24.74 -9.70 0.74
C VAL A 284 -24.11 -8.45 1.34
N THR A 285 -22.97 -8.05 0.81
CA THR A 285 -22.17 -6.94 1.37
C THR A 285 -22.37 -5.62 0.65
N GLY A 286 -22.90 -5.64 -0.58
CA GLY A 286 -23.05 -4.46 -1.42
C GLY A 286 -21.74 -3.94 -2.02
N LYS A 287 -20.63 -4.68 -1.90
CA LYS A 287 -19.29 -4.26 -2.36
C LYS A 287 -18.83 -5.06 -3.58
N LYS A 288 -18.04 -4.43 -4.46
CA LYS A 288 -17.22 -5.15 -5.43
C LYS A 288 -16.14 -5.95 -4.68
N TRP A 289 -15.69 -7.04 -5.28
CA TRP A 289 -14.64 -7.86 -4.70
C TRP A 289 -13.94 -8.70 -5.75
N PHE A 290 -12.75 -9.21 -5.42
CA PHE A 290 -12.04 -10.25 -6.17
C PHE A 290 -11.30 -11.18 -5.21
N GLN A 291 -10.80 -12.30 -5.72
CA GLN A 291 -9.97 -13.24 -4.96
C GLN A 291 -8.68 -13.62 -5.70
N TYR A 292 -8.70 -13.55 -7.03
CA TYR A 292 -7.56 -13.89 -7.86
C TYR A 292 -6.99 -12.66 -8.53
N VAL A 293 -5.67 -12.58 -8.59
CA VAL A 293 -4.93 -11.56 -9.34
C VAL A 293 -4.09 -12.28 -10.38
N ARG A 294 -4.23 -11.88 -11.64
CA ARG A 294 -3.41 -12.32 -12.75
C ARG A 294 -2.58 -11.15 -13.24
N ILE A 295 -1.30 -11.40 -13.45
CA ILE A 295 -0.34 -10.42 -13.93
C ILE A 295 0.31 -11.00 -15.17
N ASP A 296 0.12 -10.32 -16.30
CA ASP A 296 0.70 -10.67 -17.59
C ASP A 296 1.78 -9.62 -17.94
N ASP A 297 2.93 -10.05 -18.46
CA ASP A 297 3.93 -9.13 -18.98
C ASP A 297 3.32 -8.25 -20.08
N LYS A 298 3.57 -6.94 -20.01
CA LYS A 298 3.06 -6.02 -21.03
C LYS A 298 3.97 -6.11 -22.25
N THR A 299 3.39 -6.35 -23.42
CA THR A 299 4.15 -6.38 -24.67
C THR A 299 4.98 -5.09 -24.85
N GLY A 300 6.30 -5.26 -24.98
CA GLY A 300 7.26 -4.15 -25.09
C GLY A 300 7.49 -3.39 -23.78
N GLY A 301 7.07 -3.95 -22.64
CA GLY A 301 7.21 -3.40 -21.29
C GLY A 301 8.59 -3.65 -20.67
N GLY A 302 9.26 -4.76 -21.01
CA GLY A 302 10.60 -5.03 -20.48
C GLY A 302 10.69 -6.25 -19.58
N ASN A 303 9.61 -7.03 -19.43
CA ASN A 303 9.56 -8.32 -18.76
C ASN A 303 9.36 -8.24 -17.23
N ALA A 304 8.17 -7.84 -16.81
CA ALA A 304 7.85 -7.52 -15.41
C ALA A 304 8.36 -8.51 -14.34
N GLU A 305 8.81 -7.92 -13.23
CA GLU A 305 9.25 -8.57 -12.00
C GLU A 305 8.28 -8.33 -10.84
N LEU A 306 8.06 -9.35 -10.02
CA LEU A 306 7.10 -9.29 -8.92
C LEU A 306 7.69 -9.77 -7.61
N ASP A 307 7.48 -8.98 -6.56
CA ASP A 307 7.93 -9.22 -5.18
C ASP A 307 6.73 -9.67 -4.31
N ALA A 308 5.60 -8.96 -4.36
CA ALA A 308 4.43 -9.31 -3.55
C ALA A 308 3.12 -8.71 -4.09
N VAL A 309 1.99 -9.20 -3.56
CA VAL A 309 0.66 -8.60 -3.73
C VAL A 309 -0.03 -8.52 -2.38
N SER A 310 -0.50 -7.34 -1.98
CA SER A 310 -1.18 -7.11 -0.70
C SER A 310 -2.59 -6.56 -0.86
N ASP A 311 -3.45 -6.91 0.11
CA ASP A 311 -4.73 -6.26 0.37
C ASP A 311 -4.50 -4.95 1.14
N VAL A 312 -5.21 -3.88 0.79
CA VAL A 312 -5.16 -2.63 1.54
C VAL A 312 -6.02 -2.76 2.78
N SER A 313 -5.49 -2.29 3.92
CA SER A 313 -6.21 -2.34 5.18
C SER A 313 -6.80 -1.00 5.54
N CYS A 314 -8.02 -0.99 6.07
CA CYS A 314 -8.69 0.20 6.55
C CYS A 314 -9.70 -0.11 7.67
N CYS A 315 -10.14 0.94 8.35
CA CYS A 315 -11.30 0.84 9.24
C CYS A 315 -12.53 0.36 8.47
N GLY A 316 -13.22 -0.67 8.98
CA GLY A 316 -14.42 -1.24 8.37
C GLY A 316 -14.15 -2.34 7.32
N ASP A 317 -12.89 -2.73 7.12
CA ASP A 317 -12.54 -3.90 6.33
C ASP A 317 -12.93 -5.21 7.06
N TYR A 318 -12.67 -6.37 6.43
CA TYR A 318 -13.05 -7.67 6.97
C TYR A 318 -12.32 -8.05 8.28
N LYS A 319 -11.13 -7.48 8.51
CA LYS A 319 -10.25 -7.75 9.65
C LYS A 319 -10.46 -6.75 10.78
N HIS A 320 -10.92 -5.55 10.45
CA HIS A 320 -11.16 -4.41 11.32
C HIS A 320 -12.61 -3.94 11.19
N PRO A 321 -13.60 -4.83 11.42
CA PRO A 321 -15.00 -4.48 11.26
C PRO A 321 -15.40 -3.39 12.26
N PHE A 322 -16.39 -2.57 11.91
CA PHE A 322 -16.96 -1.60 12.85
C PHE A 322 -17.42 -2.33 14.12
N PRO A 323 -16.96 -1.93 15.31
CA PRO A 323 -17.41 -2.54 16.54
C PRO A 323 -18.93 -2.37 16.69
N GLN A 324 -19.56 -3.30 17.40
CA GLN A 324 -20.98 -3.15 17.71
C GLN A 324 -21.18 -1.88 18.56
N GLY A 325 -22.13 -1.02 18.19
CA GLY A 325 -22.32 0.28 18.84
C GLY A 325 -21.49 1.43 18.24
N ASP A 326 -20.65 1.17 17.23
CA ASP A 326 -20.02 2.21 16.42
C ASP A 326 -21.03 2.68 15.36
N ILE A 327 -21.66 3.80 15.68
CA ILE A 327 -22.69 4.47 14.87
C ILE A 327 -22.02 5.43 13.88
N SER A 328 -20.91 6.05 14.29
CA SER A 328 -20.17 7.03 13.51
C SER A 328 -19.34 6.41 12.37
N LYS A 329 -19.08 5.11 12.44
CA LYS A 329 -18.24 4.35 11.51
C LYS A 329 -16.79 4.80 11.50
N ASP A 330 -16.27 5.13 12.68
CA ASP A 330 -14.86 5.53 12.90
C ASP A 330 -14.00 4.41 13.53
N CYS A 331 -14.55 3.19 13.64
CA CYS A 331 -13.96 2.01 14.29
C CYS A 331 -13.70 2.16 15.78
N ARG A 332 -14.35 3.12 16.45
CA ARG A 332 -14.29 3.31 17.90
C ARG A 332 -15.71 3.51 18.43
N VAL A 333 -15.99 3.01 19.64
CA VAL A 333 -17.26 3.29 20.33
C VAL A 333 -17.00 4.30 21.43
N ASN A 334 -17.40 5.55 21.19
CA ASN A 334 -17.05 6.66 22.04
C ASN A 334 -18.18 7.71 22.15
N PHE A 335 -17.84 8.91 22.63
CA PHE A 335 -18.82 9.99 22.83
C PHE A 335 -19.46 10.49 21.54
N GLU A 336 -18.82 10.30 20.39
CA GLU A 336 -19.38 10.62 19.09
C GLU A 336 -20.59 9.73 18.79
N ASP A 337 -20.46 8.42 18.97
CA ASP A 337 -21.58 7.47 18.81
C ASP A 337 -22.72 7.77 19.78
N TYR A 338 -22.37 8.04 21.04
CA TYR A 338 -23.37 8.42 22.04
C TYR A 338 -24.09 9.71 21.64
N ALA A 339 -23.37 10.69 21.07
CA ALA A 339 -23.97 11.94 20.63
C ALA A 339 -24.94 11.72 19.45
N ILE A 340 -24.61 10.82 18.52
CA ILE A 340 -25.51 10.44 17.43
C ILE A 340 -26.76 9.75 18.00
N LEU A 341 -26.59 8.73 18.83
CA LEU A 341 -27.70 7.99 19.47
C LEU A 341 -28.61 8.93 20.26
N ALA A 342 -28.03 9.80 21.09
CA ALA A 342 -28.79 10.77 21.88
C ALA A 342 -29.51 11.81 21.02
N GLY A 343 -29.02 12.08 19.81
CA GLY A 343 -29.65 12.95 18.83
C GLY A 343 -30.99 12.42 18.32
N TYR A 344 -31.15 11.10 18.28
CA TYR A 344 -32.35 10.38 17.82
C TYR A 344 -33.16 9.76 18.95
N TRP A 345 -32.91 10.13 20.20
CA TRP A 345 -33.51 9.49 21.38
C TRP A 345 -35.05 9.47 21.36
N LEU A 346 -35.63 8.27 21.47
CA LEU A 346 -37.07 7.98 21.40
C LEU A 346 -37.74 8.36 20.06
N GLU A 347 -36.95 8.51 19.00
CA GLU A 347 -37.45 8.71 17.65
C GLU A 347 -37.99 7.40 17.09
N GLN A 348 -39.15 7.45 16.45
CA GLN A 348 -39.74 6.31 15.74
C GLN A 348 -39.29 6.38 14.29
N ILE A 349 -38.62 5.32 13.83
CA ILE A 349 -38.19 5.16 12.44
C ILE A 349 -39.39 4.92 11.54
N VAL A 350 -39.45 5.69 10.45
CA VAL A 350 -40.45 5.51 9.40
C VAL A 350 -39.83 5.60 8.01
N GLY A 351 -40.04 4.58 7.17
CA GLY A 351 -39.58 4.62 5.78
C GLY A 351 -38.06 4.61 5.69
N ASP A 352 -37.46 5.68 5.18
CA ASP A 352 -36.01 5.85 5.00
C ASP A 352 -35.45 6.91 5.96
N ASP A 353 -35.73 6.71 7.24
CA ASP A 353 -35.40 7.65 8.30
C ASP A 353 -33.89 7.66 8.59
N PRO A 354 -33.22 8.83 8.63
CA PRO A 354 -31.84 8.93 9.09
C PRO A 354 -31.62 8.35 10.50
N ALA A 355 -32.64 8.32 11.36
CA ALA A 355 -32.55 7.76 12.70
C ALA A 355 -32.19 6.26 12.72
N LYS A 356 -32.38 5.54 11.61
CA LYS A 356 -32.01 4.12 11.48
C LYS A 356 -30.57 3.79 11.85
N VAL A 357 -29.65 4.73 11.70
CA VAL A 357 -28.25 4.51 12.06
C VAL A 357 -28.06 4.30 13.57
N ALA A 358 -28.99 4.84 14.38
CA ALA A 358 -28.96 4.75 15.84
C ALA A 358 -29.81 3.60 16.41
N ASP A 359 -30.58 2.89 15.58
CA ASP A 359 -31.31 1.67 15.94
C ASP A 359 -30.37 0.47 15.78
N ILE A 360 -29.52 0.28 16.79
CA ILE A 360 -28.40 -0.66 16.77
C ILE A 360 -28.72 -1.95 17.51
N TYR A 361 -29.89 -2.03 18.17
CA TYR A 361 -30.38 -3.22 18.82
C TYR A 361 -31.56 -3.81 18.06
N GLU A 362 -31.39 -5.01 17.48
CA GLU A 362 -32.45 -5.69 16.72
C GLU A 362 -33.58 -6.23 17.64
N ASP A 363 -34.48 -5.35 18.08
CA ASP A 363 -35.71 -5.73 18.79
C ASP A 363 -37.01 -5.54 17.99
N ASP A 364 -36.88 -5.20 16.70
CA ASP A 364 -37.95 -4.99 15.73
C ASP A 364 -38.99 -3.93 16.18
N ASN A 365 -38.62 -2.98 17.06
CA ASN A 365 -39.54 -1.97 17.57
C ASN A 365 -39.51 -0.65 16.77
N ASP A 366 -38.51 -0.45 15.90
CA ASP A 366 -38.27 0.74 15.08
C ASP A 366 -38.18 2.04 15.93
N ILE A 367 -37.69 1.99 17.18
CA ILE A 367 -37.60 3.10 18.14
C ILE A 367 -36.23 3.11 18.81
N ILE A 368 -35.57 4.27 18.80
CA ILE A 368 -34.28 4.44 19.48
C ILE A 368 -34.50 4.55 20.99
N ASP A 369 -34.10 3.55 21.76
CA ASP A 369 -34.42 3.49 23.18
C ASP A 369 -33.31 2.96 24.09
N LEU A 370 -33.70 2.49 25.27
CA LEU A 370 -32.76 2.03 26.28
C LEU A 370 -32.00 0.77 25.86
N TYR A 371 -32.54 -0.05 24.94
CA TYR A 371 -31.84 -1.23 24.44
C TYR A 371 -30.70 -0.83 23.50
N ASP A 372 -30.88 0.18 22.65
CA ASP A 372 -29.79 0.75 21.84
C ASP A 372 -28.70 1.35 22.71
N LEU A 373 -29.08 2.15 23.71
CA LEU A 373 -28.13 2.71 24.65
C LEU A 373 -27.41 1.59 25.43
N GLY A 374 -28.11 0.51 25.77
CA GLY A 374 -27.52 -0.69 26.37
C GLY A 374 -26.47 -1.31 25.47
N MET A 375 -26.76 -1.46 24.17
CA MET A 375 -25.84 -2.00 23.19
C MET A 375 -24.57 -1.14 23.02
N LEU A 376 -24.74 0.18 22.94
CA LEU A 376 -23.62 1.12 22.90
C LEU A 376 -22.79 1.05 24.20
N ALA A 377 -23.45 0.99 25.36
CA ALA A 377 -22.77 0.94 26.65
C ALA A 377 -22.00 -0.36 26.88
N ASP A 378 -22.53 -1.50 26.40
CA ASP A 378 -21.87 -2.81 26.49
C ASP A 378 -20.59 -2.88 25.65
N ASN A 379 -20.49 -2.04 24.61
CA ASN A 379 -19.33 -1.94 23.72
C ASN A 379 -18.52 -0.66 23.93
N TRP A 380 -18.75 0.08 25.01
CA TRP A 380 -18.10 1.36 25.26
C TRP A 380 -16.56 1.25 25.26
N LEU A 381 -15.90 2.11 24.50
CA LEU A 381 -14.45 2.12 24.24
C LEU A 381 -13.93 0.87 23.51
N SER A 382 -14.81 0.06 22.92
CA SER A 382 -14.36 -0.91 21.93
C SER A 382 -13.76 -0.18 20.72
N CYS A 383 -12.76 -0.80 20.13
CA CYS A 383 -12.04 -0.25 19.00
C CYS A 383 -11.49 -1.41 18.17
N SER A 384 -11.55 -1.28 16.85
CA SER A 384 -11.07 -2.30 15.90
C SER A 384 -9.97 -1.79 14.96
N TRP A 385 -9.70 -0.48 14.94
CA TRP A 385 -8.69 0.14 14.09
C TRP A 385 -8.03 1.30 14.84
N ASP A 386 -6.70 1.34 14.86
CA ASP A 386 -5.90 2.40 15.51
C ASP A 386 -6.33 2.68 16.95
N CYS A 387 -6.10 1.77 17.89
CA CYS A 387 -6.74 1.87 19.22
C CYS A 387 -5.93 2.58 20.31
N ASP A 388 -4.82 3.22 19.94
CA ASP A 388 -3.90 3.87 20.87
C ASP A 388 -4.37 5.28 21.32
#